data_AF-A0A2X2YXJ9-F1
#
_entry.id   AF-A0A2X2YXJ9-F1
#
_cell.length_a   1.000
_cell.length_b   1.000
_cell.length_c   1.000
_cell.angle_alpha   90.00
_cell.angle_beta   90.00
_cell.angle_gamma   90.00
#
_symmetry.space_group_name_H-M   'P 1'
#
loop_
_entity.id
_entity.type
_entity.pdbx_description
1 polymer ?
#
loop_
_entity_poly.entity_id
_entity_poly.type
_entity_poly.pdbx_seq_one_letter_code
_entity_poly.pdbx_strand_id
1 'polypeptide(L)' 'MSKSAWDYTLEILSLMGDIGYYNDLLSKNLNKKEREVYSKKIDSLESKFFSLKEKLKNTSIF' A
#
# COMPACT_ATOMS: atom_id res chain seq x y z
N MET A 1 -12.70 -2.61 -19.71
CA MET A 1 -11.30 -3.06 -19.92
C MET A 1 -10.78 -3.59 -18.60
N SER A 2 -10.21 -4.81 -18.56
CA SER A 2 -9.52 -5.29 -17.37
C SER A 2 -8.23 -4.51 -17.19
N LYS A 3 -7.82 -4.28 -15.93
CA LYS A 3 -6.49 -3.70 -15.63
C LYS A 3 -5.40 -4.61 -16.19
N SER A 4 -4.41 -4.01 -16.83
CA SER A 4 -3.19 -4.69 -17.29
C SER A 4 -2.24 -4.96 -16.12
N ALA A 5 -1.24 -5.82 -16.36
CA ALA A 5 -0.14 -6.01 -15.40
C ALA A 5 0.60 -4.69 -15.10
N TRP A 6 0.70 -3.79 -16.09
CA TRP A 6 1.31 -2.48 -15.91
C TRP A 6 0.49 -1.57 -14.98
N ASP A 7 -0.84 -1.56 -15.12
CA ASP A 7 -1.73 -0.78 -14.25
C ASP A 7 -1.59 -1.22 -12.78
N TYR A 8 -1.59 -2.53 -12.54
CA TYR A 8 -1.37 -3.07 -11.20
C TYR A 8 0.02 -2.72 -10.66
N THR A 9 1.06 -2.73 -11.50
CA THR A 9 2.42 -2.38 -11.10
C THR A 9 2.51 -0.92 -10.64
N LEU A 10 1.90 0.01 -11.41
CA LEU A 10 1.85 1.43 -11.04
C LEU A 10 1.10 1.66 -9.71
N GLU A 11 -0.01 0.96 -9.50
CA GLU A 11 -0.77 1.04 -8.24
C GLU A 11 0.04 0.51 -7.05
N ILE A 12 0.77 -0.59 -7.24
CA ILE A 12 1.65 -1.15 -6.21
C ILE A 12 2.76 -0.15 -5.85
N LEU A 13 3.41 0.48 -6.83
CA LEU A 13 4.46 1.48 -6.60
C LEU A 13 3.92 2.70 -5.85
N SER A 14 2.73 3.19 -6.21
CA SER A 14 2.07 4.28 -5.50
C SER A 14 1.81 3.92 -4.04
N LEU A 15 1.30 2.70 -3.77
CA LEU A 15 1.03 2.24 -2.41
C LEU A 15 2.29 2.11 -1.58
N MET A 16 3.41 1.68 -2.17
CA MET A 16 4.69 1.63 -1.45
C MET A 16 5.13 3.03 -1.01
N GLY A 17 4.92 4.05 -1.85
CA GLY A 17 5.16 5.44 -1.48
C GLY A 17 4.30 5.89 -0.29
N ASP A 18 3.00 5.61 -0.32
CA ASP A 18 2.08 5.96 0.76
C ASP A 18 2.43 5.25 2.07
N ILE A 19 2.76 3.95 2.02
CA ILE A 19 3.21 3.18 3.18
C ILE A 19 4.49 3.78 3.77
N GLY A 20 5.46 4.12 2.91
CA GLY A 20 6.69 4.77 3.34
C GLY A 20 6.44 6.10 4.04
N TYR A 21 5.55 6.93 3.49
CA TYR A 21 5.16 8.21 4.08
C TYR A 21 4.53 8.05 5.48
N TYR A 22 3.56 7.15 5.63
CA TYR A 22 2.91 6.95 6.93
C TYR A 22 3.85 6.30 7.95
N ASN A 23 4.77 5.44 7.53
CA ASN A 23 5.82 4.88 8.39
C ASN A 23 6.76 5.97 8.91
N ASP A 24 7.17 6.91 8.04
CA ASP A 24 7.99 8.06 8.45
C ASP A 24 7.25 8.91 9.50
N LEU A 25 5.98 9.25 9.25
CA LEU A 25 5.14 9.97 10.22
C LEU A 25 4.99 9.20 11.54
N LEU A 26 4.77 7.89 11.49
CA LEU A 26 4.65 7.04 12.68
C LEU A 26 5.94 7.04 13.51
N SER A 27 7.10 7.00 12.85
CA SER A 27 8.42 6.95 13.50
C SER A 27 8.77 8.25 14.23
N LYS A 28 8.32 9.40 13.69
CA LYS A 28 8.63 10.73 14.23
C LYS A 28 7.60 11.22 15.24
N ASN A 29 6.43 10.60 15.30
CA ASN A 29 5.35 11.06 16.16
C ASN A 29 5.40 10.42 17.56
N LEU A 30 5.30 11.24 18.61
CA LEU A 30 5.26 10.81 20.02
C LEU A 30 3.83 10.73 20.58
N ASN A 31 2.84 11.31 19.89
CA ASN A 31 1.44 11.29 20.30
C ASN A 31 0.82 9.91 20.08
N LYS A 32 0.46 9.23 21.17
CA LYS A 32 -0.11 7.87 21.14
C LYS A 32 -1.34 7.75 20.21
N LYS A 33 -2.27 8.70 20.26
CA LYS A 33 -3.50 8.65 19.45
C LYS A 33 -3.21 8.76 17.96
N GLU A 34 -2.30 9.66 17.59
CA GLU A 34 -1.92 9.86 16.19
C GLU A 34 -1.11 8.67 15.65
N ARG A 35 -0.25 8.09 16.48
CA ARG A 35 0.44 6.84 16.15
C ARG A 35 -0.51 5.68 15.90
N GLU A 36 -1.56 5.52 16.72
CA GLU A 36 -2.59 4.50 16.49
C GLU A 36 -3.33 4.74 15.16
N VAL A 37 -3.60 6.00 14.78
CA VAL A 37 -4.20 6.33 13.50
C VAL A 37 -3.26 5.98 12.33
N TYR A 38 -1.98 6.31 12.42
CA TYR A 38 -1.01 5.99 11.37
C TYR A 38 -0.80 4.48 11.25
N SER A 39 -0.68 3.75 12.36
CA SER A 39 -0.58 2.29 12.36
C SER A 39 -1.75 1.65 11.62
N LYS A 40 -3.00 2.04 11.94
CA LYS A 40 -4.19 1.51 11.24
C LYS A 40 -4.21 1.85 9.75
N LYS A 41 -3.71 3.02 9.37
CA LYS A 41 -3.58 3.39 7.96
C LYS A 41 -2.55 2.51 7.25
N ILE A 42 -1.40 2.26 7.87
CA ILE A 42 -0.37 1.36 7.33
C ILE A 42 -0.95 -0.04 7.13
N ASP A 43 -1.60 -0.61 8.14
CA ASP A 43 -2.21 -1.95 8.06
C ASP A 43 -3.22 -2.06 6.89
N SER A 44 -4.03 -1.00 6.70
CA SER A 44 -4.99 -0.95 5.59
C SER A 44 -4.31 -0.85 4.23
N LEU A 45 -3.22 -0.09 4.11
CA LEU A 45 -2.47 0.07 2.87
C LEU A 45 -1.71 -1.21 2.52
N GLU A 46 -1.11 -1.88 3.51
CA GLU A 46 -0.45 -3.17 3.34
C GLU A 46 -1.44 -4.25 2.90
N SER A 47 -2.62 -4.30 3.50
CA SER A 47 -3.69 -5.23 3.08
C SER A 47 -4.07 -5.02 1.60
N LYS A 48 -4.18 -3.76 1.17
CA LYS A 48 -4.46 -3.41 -0.23
C LYS A 48 -3.28 -3.78 -1.15
N PHE A 49 -2.05 -3.54 -0.72
CA PHE A 49 -0.84 -3.94 -1.44
C PHE A 49 -0.81 -5.45 -1.67
N PHE A 50 -1.04 -6.26 -0.64
CA PHE A 50 -1.08 -7.73 -0.78
C PHE A 50 -2.18 -8.18 -1.74
N SER A 51 -3.37 -7.58 -1.67
CA SER A 51 -4.47 -7.88 -2.59
C SER A 51 -4.10 -7.57 -4.05
N LEU A 52 -3.45 -6.43 -4.31
CA LEU A 52 -3.03 -6.05 -5.66
C LEU A 52 -1.87 -6.90 -6.17
N LYS A 53 -0.93 -7.28 -5.30
CA LYS A 53 0.16 -8.21 -5.62
C LYS A 53 -0.39 -9.57 -6.07
N GLU A 54 -1.38 -10.12 -5.36
CA GLU A 54 -2.03 -11.37 -5.77
C GLU A 54 -2.78 -11.21 -7.11
N LYS A 55 -3.45 -10.08 -7.34
CA LYS A 55 -4.09 -9.80 -8.63
C LYS A 55 -3.07 -9.70 -9.77
N LEU A 56 -1.94 -9.02 -9.56
CA LEU A 56 -0.86 -8.92 -10.54
C LEU A 56 -0.31 -10.30 -10.88
N LYS A 57 -0.03 -11.13 -9.87
CA LYS A 57 0.46 -12.50 -10.06
C LYS A 57 -0.49 -13.35 -10.92
N ASN A 58 -1.79 -13.13 -10.78
CA ASN A 58 -2.83 -13.86 -11.51
C ASN A 58 -3.24 -13.18 -12.84
N THR A 59 -2.62 -12.05 -13.20
CA THR A 59 -2.89 -11.37 -14.47
C THR A 59 -2.07 -12.03 -15.57
N SER A 60 -2.74 -12.52 -16.62
CA SER A 60 -2.08 -13.00 -17.83
C SER A 60 -1.27 -11.87 -18.46
N ILE A 61 0.02 -12.12 -18.71
CA ILE A 61 0.90 -11.21 -19.46
C ILE A 61 0.81 -11.51 -20.98
N PHE A 62 -0.03 -12.48 -21.36
CA PHE A 62 -0.29 -12.91 -22.74
C PHE A 62 -1.62 -12.35 -23.25
#